data_AF-A0A958IR27-F1
#
_entry.id   AF-A0A958IR27-F1
#
_cell.length_a   1.000
_cell.length_b   1.000
_cell.length_c   1.000
_cell.angle_alpha   90.00
_cell.angle_beta   90.00
_cell.angle_gamma   90.00
#
_symmetry.space_group_name_H-M   'P 1'
#
loop_
_entity.id
_entity.type
_entity.pdbx_description
1 polymer ?
#
loop_
_entity_poly.entity_id
_entity_poly.type
_entity_poly.pdbx_seq_one_letter_code
_entity_poly.pdbx_strand_id
1 'polypeptide(L)'
;MKQQPDHLFIRACLNQPVERTPVWMMRQAGRYLPEYRAVRANYDFITMYKTPELAAEVTLQPVDIIGVDAAILFSDILVIPEAMGMKLIFSEGKGPQFPEPLRDERQVAGLRRIDAEADLSFVMDSIRLVRRELDGRVPLIGFSGAPWTLATYMVEGGGSKNFKMAKQWRFARPELLHQLLRQITAAVIDYCRAKIDAGAQAIQLFDSWAGILDEAGFREFALPYVQEIIQAIRRPGVPVIYFAKGGMTWLSQLQESGADVLGLDWTINPQTARRLAGDQVTLQGNLDPTALYAPPEKIRKMVREMLRQFGPQG
;
A
#
# COMPACT_ATOMS: atom_id res chain seq x y z
N MET A 1 -11.14 4.97 27.72
CA MET A 1 -10.72 4.99 26.31
C MET A 1 -10.81 6.42 25.81
N LYS A 2 -9.71 7.06 25.41
CA LYS A 2 -9.81 8.33 24.69
C LYS A 2 -10.61 8.05 23.41
N GLN A 3 -11.68 8.81 23.15
CA GLN A 3 -12.41 8.77 21.89
C GLN A 3 -11.38 8.91 20.75
N GLN A 4 -11.37 7.96 19.82
CA GLN A 4 -10.52 8.06 18.64
C GLN A 4 -10.92 9.34 17.89
N PRO A 5 -9.97 10.21 17.48
CA PRO A 5 -10.34 11.47 16.87
C PRO A 5 -11.15 11.24 15.60
N ASP A 6 -12.20 12.03 15.42
CA ASP A 6 -13.09 11.98 14.26
C ASP A 6 -12.43 12.61 13.01
N HIS A 7 -11.50 11.87 12.42
CA HIS A 7 -10.73 12.36 11.28
C HIS A 7 -11.52 12.30 9.98
N LEU A 8 -11.46 13.39 9.20
CA LEU A 8 -12.07 13.52 7.88
C LEU A 8 -11.80 12.33 6.96
N PHE A 9 -10.54 11.89 6.87
CA PHE A 9 -10.14 10.76 6.03
C PHE A 9 -10.79 9.44 6.47
N ILE A 10 -10.84 9.15 7.77
CA ILE A 10 -11.43 7.91 8.29
C ILE A 10 -12.94 7.90 8.04
N ARG A 11 -13.64 9.03 8.24
CA ARG A 11 -15.07 9.16 7.92
C ARG A 11 -15.35 8.86 6.45
N ALA A 12 -14.61 9.46 5.53
CA ALA A 12 -14.76 9.19 4.10
C ALA A 12 -14.50 7.71 3.75
N CYS A 13 -13.45 7.11 4.31
CA CYS A 13 -13.16 5.68 4.11
C CYS A 13 -14.29 4.77 4.60
N LEU A 14 -15.03 5.17 5.64
CA LEU A 14 -16.17 4.44 6.20
C LEU A 14 -17.52 4.87 5.59
N ASN A 15 -17.49 5.57 4.45
CA ASN A 15 -18.68 6.05 3.72
C ASN A 15 -19.61 6.94 4.58
N GLN A 16 -19.01 7.73 5.48
CA GLN A 16 -19.74 8.69 6.31
C GLN A 16 -19.72 10.09 5.69
N PRO A 17 -20.75 10.92 5.92
CA PRO A 17 -20.78 12.29 5.42
C PRO A 17 -19.57 13.11 5.89
N VAL A 18 -19.00 13.87 4.95
CA VAL A 18 -17.83 14.72 5.17
C VAL A 18 -18.04 16.13 4.62
N GLU A 19 -17.43 17.13 5.25
CA GLU A 19 -17.54 18.54 4.89
C GLU A 19 -16.76 18.90 3.61
N ARG A 20 -15.76 18.09 3.25
CA ARG A 20 -15.02 18.14 1.99
C ARG A 20 -14.38 16.78 1.70
N THR A 21 -14.02 16.52 0.45
CA THR A 21 -13.25 15.33 0.08
C THR A 21 -11.84 15.40 0.71
N PRO A 22 -11.39 14.36 1.45
CA PRO A 22 -10.02 14.33 1.98
C PRO A 22 -9.00 14.09 0.86
N VAL A 23 -7.77 14.56 1.06
CA VAL A 23 -6.67 14.40 0.12
C VAL A 23 -5.37 13.97 0.82
N TRP A 24 -4.72 12.98 0.23
CA TRP A 24 -3.34 12.59 0.51
C TRP A 24 -2.71 12.09 -0.80
N MET A 25 -1.40 11.93 -0.85
CA MET A 25 -0.70 11.52 -2.08
C MET A 25 0.16 10.28 -1.86
N MET A 26 0.05 9.29 -2.76
CA MET A 26 0.98 8.17 -2.76
C MET A 26 2.40 8.69 -2.99
N ARG A 27 3.35 8.26 -2.14
CA ARG A 27 4.73 8.80 -2.08
C ARG A 27 4.80 10.30 -1.75
N GLN A 28 3.87 10.81 -0.94
CA GLN A 28 3.92 12.17 -0.41
C GLN A 28 5.22 12.48 0.36
N ALA A 29 5.79 11.49 1.05
CA ALA A 29 7.15 11.58 1.57
C ALA A 29 8.12 11.10 0.49
N GLY A 30 8.79 12.02 -0.19
CA GLY A 30 9.62 11.64 -1.33
C GLY A 30 10.46 12.77 -1.91
N ARG A 31 11.28 12.39 -2.91
CA ARG A 31 12.35 13.22 -3.50
C ARG A 31 11.92 14.54 -4.13
N TYR A 32 10.62 14.81 -4.30
CA TYR A 32 10.17 16.13 -4.76
C TYR A 32 10.33 17.20 -3.66
N LEU A 33 10.27 16.81 -2.38
CA LEU A 33 10.52 17.70 -1.25
C LEU A 33 12.03 17.92 -1.04
N PRO A 34 12.50 19.19 -0.96
CA PRO A 34 13.87 19.51 -0.56
C PRO A 34 14.27 18.90 0.79
N GLU A 35 13.36 18.88 1.76
CA GLU A 35 13.55 18.39 3.13
C GLU A 35 13.82 16.88 3.12
N TYR A 36 13.05 16.12 2.34
CA TYR A 36 13.30 14.70 2.11
C TYR A 36 14.70 14.47 1.52
N ARG A 37 15.09 15.28 0.52
CA ARG A 37 16.41 15.15 -0.11
C ARG A 37 17.54 15.46 0.86
N ALA A 38 17.35 16.40 1.78
CA ALA A 38 18.31 16.72 2.83
C ALA A 38 18.55 15.53 3.77
N VAL A 39 17.49 14.85 4.21
CA VAL A 39 17.62 13.60 5.01
C VAL A 39 18.31 12.51 4.18
N ARG A 40 17.84 12.28 2.94
CA ARG A 40 18.36 11.23 2.05
C ARG A 40 19.82 11.42 1.64
N ALA A 41 20.36 12.64 1.72
CA ALA A 41 21.76 12.93 1.47
C ALA A 41 22.69 12.38 2.56
N ASN A 42 22.18 12.24 3.80
CA ASN A 42 22.96 11.78 4.95
C ASN A 42 22.81 10.28 5.23
N TYR A 43 21.71 9.66 4.77
CA TYR A 43 21.37 8.27 5.09
C TYR A 43 20.91 7.50 3.86
N ASP A 44 21.28 6.22 3.77
CA ASP A 44 20.73 5.31 2.76
C ASP A 44 19.24 5.00 3.00
N PHE A 45 18.56 4.48 1.98
CA PHE A 45 17.11 4.25 2.04
C PHE A 45 16.71 3.21 3.09
N ILE A 46 17.52 2.17 3.30
CA ILE A 46 17.27 1.14 4.31
C ILE A 46 17.40 1.75 5.70
N THR A 47 18.49 2.48 5.94
CA THR A 47 18.71 3.18 7.21
C THR A 47 17.56 4.13 7.54
N MET A 48 17.04 4.88 6.55
CA MET A 48 15.94 5.81 6.79
C MET A 48 14.65 5.13 7.29
N TYR A 49 14.27 3.96 6.76
CA TYR A 49 13.04 3.30 7.22
C TYR A 49 13.26 2.32 8.39
N LYS A 50 14.51 1.92 8.67
CA LYS A 50 14.86 1.07 9.83
C LYS A 50 15.18 1.85 11.09
N THR A 51 15.36 3.17 10.99
CA THR A 51 15.54 4.07 12.14
C THR A 51 14.23 4.81 12.40
N PRO A 52 13.52 4.52 13.52
CA PRO A 52 12.21 5.10 13.82
C PRO A 52 12.15 6.63 13.74
N GLU A 53 13.18 7.31 14.23
CA GLU A 53 13.26 8.77 14.23
C GLU A 53 13.32 9.35 12.81
N LEU A 54 14.10 8.72 11.92
CA LEU A 54 14.21 9.13 10.52
C LEU A 54 12.91 8.83 9.76
N ALA A 55 12.32 7.65 9.99
CA ALA A 55 11.05 7.27 9.40
C ALA A 55 9.93 8.23 9.85
N ALA A 56 9.94 8.63 11.12
CA ALA A 56 8.98 9.58 11.66
C ALA A 56 9.15 10.98 11.07
N GLU A 57 10.37 11.52 11.06
CA GLU A 57 10.69 12.82 10.46
C GLU A 57 10.15 12.89 9.02
N VAL A 58 10.50 11.90 8.20
CA VAL A 58 10.11 11.85 6.79
C VAL A 58 8.61 11.64 6.59
N THR A 59 7.95 10.89 7.49
CA THR A 59 6.49 10.69 7.45
C THR A 59 5.72 11.99 7.76
N LEU A 60 6.25 12.84 8.64
CA LEU A 60 5.60 14.08 9.08
C LEU A 60 5.74 15.22 8.06
N GLN A 61 6.86 15.27 7.32
CA GLN A 61 7.13 16.34 6.34
C GLN A 61 5.94 16.73 5.45
N PRO A 62 5.20 15.79 4.80
CA PRO A 62 4.11 16.18 3.91
C PRO A 62 2.88 16.69 4.67
N VAL A 63 2.68 16.26 5.90
CA VAL A 63 1.64 16.81 6.78
C VAL A 63 1.95 18.27 7.08
N ASP A 64 3.19 18.57 7.45
CA ASP A 64 3.61 19.91 7.86
C ASP A 64 3.75 20.88 6.67
N ILE A 65 4.21 20.40 5.51
CA ILE A 65 4.52 21.22 4.33
C ILE A 65 3.28 21.42 3.44
N ILE A 66 2.45 20.38 3.30
CA ILE A 66 1.36 20.36 2.29
C ILE A 66 -0.02 20.42 2.95
N GLY A 67 -0.16 19.96 4.20
CA GLY A 67 -1.45 19.93 4.90
C GLY A 67 -2.38 18.83 4.38
N VAL A 68 -1.83 17.65 4.08
CA VAL A 68 -2.61 16.46 3.70
C VAL A 68 -3.51 15.97 4.84
N ASP A 69 -4.61 15.28 4.50
CA ASP A 69 -5.62 14.78 5.44
C ASP A 69 -5.29 13.42 6.06
N ALA A 70 -4.18 12.81 5.65
CA ALA A 70 -3.65 11.58 6.23
C ALA A 70 -2.13 11.51 6.05
N ALA A 71 -1.44 11.02 7.09
CA ALA A 71 -0.06 10.59 6.96
C ALA A 71 -0.03 9.13 6.49
N ILE A 72 0.95 8.76 5.67
CA ILE A 72 1.26 7.35 5.37
C ILE A 72 2.67 7.06 5.86
N LEU A 73 2.82 5.98 6.60
CA LEU A 73 4.11 5.56 7.15
C LEU A 73 5.19 5.53 6.06
N PHE A 74 6.35 6.11 6.32
CA PHE A 74 7.53 5.92 5.50
C PHE A 74 8.15 4.54 5.81
N SER A 75 8.01 3.61 4.87
CA SER A 75 8.58 2.25 4.95
C SER A 75 8.72 1.66 3.55
N ASP A 76 9.05 0.38 3.44
CA ASP A 76 9.08 -0.37 2.18
C ASP A 76 8.21 -1.64 2.27
N ILE A 77 7.59 -2.07 1.16
CA ILE A 77 6.80 -3.32 1.15
C ILE A 77 7.68 -4.56 1.31
N LEU A 78 8.96 -4.48 0.96
CA LEU A 78 9.88 -5.61 0.91
C LEU A 78 10.52 -5.94 2.25
N VAL A 79 10.16 -5.24 3.33
CA VAL A 79 10.56 -5.60 4.70
C VAL A 79 10.04 -6.98 5.09
N ILE A 80 8.89 -7.41 4.56
CA ILE A 80 8.34 -8.76 4.81
C ILE A 80 9.24 -9.85 4.19
N PRO A 81 9.52 -9.85 2.86
CA PRO A 81 10.50 -10.77 2.29
C PRO A 81 11.86 -10.77 3.00
N GLU A 82 12.33 -9.60 3.43
CA GLU A 82 13.58 -9.48 4.19
C GLU A 82 13.50 -10.22 5.54
N ALA A 83 12.45 -9.98 6.31
CA ALA A 83 12.19 -10.67 7.57
C ALA A 83 11.97 -12.18 7.36
N MET A 84 11.40 -12.61 6.23
CA MET A 84 11.29 -14.03 5.86
C MET A 84 12.64 -14.68 5.49
N GLY A 85 13.75 -13.92 5.48
CA GLY A 85 15.11 -14.43 5.31
C GLY A 85 15.75 -14.12 3.96
N MET A 86 15.10 -13.33 3.09
CA MET A 86 15.69 -12.94 1.81
C MET A 86 16.59 -11.70 1.96
N LYS A 87 17.75 -11.69 1.30
CA LYS A 87 18.65 -10.53 1.33
C LYS A 87 18.15 -9.42 0.39
N LEU A 88 17.67 -8.31 0.96
CA LEU A 88 17.27 -7.12 0.20
C LEU A 88 18.45 -6.16 0.04
N ILE A 89 18.69 -5.70 -1.19
CA ILE A 89 19.64 -4.62 -1.48
C ILE A 89 18.99 -3.54 -2.32
N PHE A 90 19.39 -2.28 -2.10
CA PHE A 90 19.02 -1.15 -2.96
C PHE A 90 20.27 -0.68 -3.69
N SER A 91 20.26 -0.82 -5.02
CA SER A 91 21.32 -0.27 -5.87
C SER A 91 20.85 1.01 -6.54
N GLU A 92 21.71 2.02 -6.58
CA GLU A 92 21.39 3.29 -7.21
C GLU A 92 20.96 3.10 -8.67
N GLY A 93 19.82 3.69 -9.04
CA GLY A 93 19.22 3.58 -10.38
C GLY A 93 18.59 2.21 -10.74
N LYS A 94 18.80 1.15 -9.93
CA LYS A 94 18.33 -0.21 -10.24
C LYS A 94 17.11 -0.65 -9.42
N GLY A 95 16.76 0.09 -8.37
CA GLY A 95 15.66 -0.27 -7.48
C GLY A 95 16.03 -1.41 -6.52
N PRO A 96 15.03 -2.01 -5.85
CA PRO A 96 15.24 -3.11 -4.92
C PRO A 96 15.61 -4.40 -5.66
N GLN A 97 16.52 -5.17 -5.08
CA GLN A 97 16.96 -6.45 -5.64
C GLN A 97 17.09 -7.50 -4.53
N PHE A 98 16.74 -8.75 -4.88
CA PHE A 98 17.10 -9.94 -4.13
C PHE A 98 18.16 -10.69 -4.95
N PRO A 99 19.44 -10.69 -4.52
CA PRO A 99 20.52 -11.37 -5.25
C PRO A 99 20.28 -12.88 -5.41
N GLU A 100 19.56 -13.47 -4.46
CA GLU A 100 19.18 -14.88 -4.43
C GLU A 100 17.65 -15.00 -4.44
N PRO A 101 17.02 -14.79 -5.61
CA PRO A 101 15.57 -14.95 -5.76
C PRO A 101 15.16 -16.42 -5.64
N LEU A 102 13.87 -16.66 -5.35
CA LEU A 102 13.32 -18.00 -5.21
C LEU A 102 13.22 -18.70 -6.57
N ARG A 103 13.63 -19.97 -6.63
CA ARG A 103 13.74 -20.80 -7.84
C ARG A 103 13.10 -22.18 -7.67
N ASP A 104 13.01 -22.68 -6.44
CA ASP A 104 12.54 -24.05 -6.18
C ASP A 104 11.76 -24.20 -4.86
N GLU A 105 11.23 -25.40 -4.67
CA GLU A 105 10.45 -25.86 -3.52
C GLU A 105 11.25 -25.78 -2.22
N ARG A 106 12.56 -26.07 -2.26
CA ARG A 106 13.43 -26.05 -1.09
C ARG A 106 13.60 -24.63 -0.56
N GLN A 107 13.80 -23.66 -1.46
CA GLN A 107 13.92 -22.25 -1.09
C GLN A 107 12.60 -21.70 -0.53
N VAL A 108 11.45 -22.07 -1.12
CA VAL A 108 10.13 -21.68 -0.60
C VAL A 108 9.85 -22.31 0.77
N ALA A 109 10.22 -23.58 0.98
CA ALA A 109 10.09 -24.25 2.27
C ALA A 109 11.07 -23.71 3.33
N GLY A 110 12.19 -23.14 2.92
CA GLY A 110 13.21 -22.55 3.79
C GLY A 110 12.92 -21.13 4.25
N LEU A 111 11.83 -20.51 3.77
CA LEU A 111 11.42 -19.18 4.24
C LEU A 111 11.06 -19.22 5.72
N ARG A 112 11.50 -18.20 6.46
CA ARG A 112 11.20 -18.07 7.88
C ARG A 112 9.78 -17.58 8.07
N ARG A 113 9.08 -18.18 9.04
CA ARG A 113 7.91 -17.56 9.65
C ARG A 113 8.37 -16.37 10.48
N ILE A 114 7.68 -15.24 10.35
CA ILE A 114 8.00 -14.01 11.09
C ILE A 114 7.05 -13.83 12.28
N ASP A 115 7.55 -13.19 13.32
CA ASP A 115 6.76 -12.47 14.34
C ASP A 115 6.94 -10.98 14.06
N ALA A 116 5.90 -10.31 13.57
CA ALA A 116 6.00 -8.94 13.11
C ALA A 116 6.35 -7.94 14.22
N GLU A 117 5.95 -8.18 15.46
CA GLU A 117 6.28 -7.28 16.57
C GLU A 117 7.78 -7.38 16.92
N ALA A 118 8.36 -8.58 16.84
CA ALA A 118 9.77 -8.81 17.15
C ALA A 118 10.70 -8.56 15.94
N ASP A 119 10.44 -9.19 14.80
CA ASP A 119 11.30 -9.18 13.61
C ASP A 119 11.23 -7.86 12.83
N LEU A 120 10.12 -7.12 12.98
CA LEU A 120 9.86 -5.84 12.31
C LEU A 120 9.56 -4.72 13.33
N SER A 121 10.11 -4.82 14.55
CA SER A 121 9.91 -3.87 15.65
C SER A 121 10.15 -2.41 15.25
N PHE A 122 11.18 -2.14 14.44
CA PHE A 122 11.49 -0.81 13.93
C PHE A 122 10.29 -0.15 13.20
N VAL A 123 9.43 -0.94 12.55
CA VAL A 123 8.21 -0.44 11.90
C VAL A 123 7.19 -0.04 12.96
N MET A 124 7.00 -0.88 13.98
CA MET A 124 6.02 -0.63 15.04
C MET A 124 6.42 0.56 15.90
N ASP A 125 7.72 0.69 16.18
CA ASP A 125 8.29 1.84 16.89
C ASP A 125 8.16 3.12 16.07
N SER A 126 8.37 3.05 14.75
CA SER A 126 8.09 4.18 13.84
C SER A 126 6.61 4.59 13.90
N ILE A 127 5.68 3.64 13.90
CA ILE A 127 4.24 3.92 14.02
C ILE A 127 3.95 4.61 15.36
N ARG A 128 4.43 4.06 16.48
CA ARG A 128 4.22 4.65 17.82
C ARG A 128 4.76 6.07 17.89
N LEU A 129 5.95 6.29 17.35
CA LEU A 129 6.58 7.61 17.31
C LEU A 129 5.78 8.58 16.45
N VAL A 130 5.46 8.22 15.20
CA VAL A 130 4.64 9.06 14.31
C VAL A 130 3.29 9.38 14.93
N ARG A 131 2.63 8.39 15.56
CA ARG A 131 1.35 8.61 16.24
C ARG A 131 1.44 9.62 17.37
N ARG A 132 2.54 9.60 18.13
CA ARG A 132 2.83 10.60 19.16
C ARG A 132 3.04 11.99 18.56
N GLU A 133 3.89 12.11 17.54
CA GLU A 133 4.26 13.40 16.93
C GLU A 133 3.13 14.01 16.06
N LEU A 134 2.24 13.17 15.53
CA LEU A 134 1.03 13.65 14.86
C LEU A 134 0.07 14.31 15.85
N ASP A 135 0.09 13.92 17.14
CA ASP A 135 -0.76 14.43 18.21
C ASP A 135 -2.24 14.58 17.80
N GLY A 136 -2.75 13.58 17.07
CA GLY A 136 -4.14 13.56 16.61
C GLY A 136 -4.49 14.57 15.51
N ARG A 137 -3.53 15.24 14.88
CA ARG A 137 -3.79 16.17 13.75
C ARG A 137 -4.45 15.47 12.55
N VAL A 138 -3.87 14.35 12.12
CA VAL A 138 -4.35 13.53 11.01
C VAL A 138 -4.17 12.03 11.34
N PRO A 139 -4.92 11.12 10.70
CA PRO A 139 -4.73 9.70 10.90
C PRO A 139 -3.46 9.19 10.23
N LEU A 140 -2.91 8.10 10.76
CA LEU A 140 -1.78 7.40 10.17
C LEU A 140 -2.24 6.15 9.41
N ILE A 141 -1.90 6.09 8.13
CA ILE A 141 -2.06 4.93 7.24
C ILE A 141 -0.83 4.03 7.40
N GLY A 142 -1.03 2.83 7.93
CA GLY A 142 -0.10 1.71 7.77
C GLY A 142 -0.29 1.06 6.41
N PHE A 143 0.71 0.35 5.90
CA PHE A 143 0.58 -0.35 4.63
C PHE A 143 1.36 -1.65 4.55
N SER A 144 1.01 -2.49 3.59
CA SER A 144 1.78 -3.67 3.21
C SER A 144 1.70 -3.90 1.70
N GLY A 145 2.65 -4.66 1.14
CA GLY A 145 2.48 -5.24 -0.19
C GLY A 145 1.45 -6.37 -0.14
N ALA A 146 0.64 -6.50 -1.19
CA ALA A 146 -0.23 -7.65 -1.35
C ALA A 146 0.58 -8.92 -1.70
N PRO A 147 0.08 -10.13 -1.35
CA PRO A 147 0.84 -11.37 -1.53
C PRO A 147 1.35 -11.61 -2.95
N TRP A 148 0.53 -11.37 -3.97
CA TRP A 148 0.94 -11.51 -5.38
C TRP A 148 2.12 -10.58 -5.73
N THR A 149 2.02 -9.30 -5.35
CA THR A 149 3.07 -8.32 -5.59
C THR A 149 4.37 -8.70 -4.87
N LEU A 150 4.30 -9.14 -3.61
CA LEU A 150 5.48 -9.59 -2.85
C LEU A 150 6.10 -10.84 -3.47
N ALA A 151 5.29 -11.86 -3.78
CA ALA A 151 5.75 -13.08 -4.45
C ALA A 151 6.45 -12.75 -5.78
N THR A 152 5.90 -11.81 -6.55
CA THR A 152 6.50 -11.34 -7.80
C THR A 152 7.91 -10.80 -7.58
N TYR A 153 8.14 -9.97 -6.56
CA TYR A 153 9.49 -9.50 -6.22
C TYR A 153 10.42 -10.63 -5.77
N MET A 154 9.93 -11.54 -4.93
CA MET A 154 10.70 -12.66 -4.37
C MET A 154 11.14 -13.64 -5.46
N VAL A 155 10.30 -13.83 -6.48
CA VAL A 155 10.56 -14.74 -7.61
C VAL A 155 11.31 -14.04 -8.74
N GLU A 156 11.03 -12.79 -9.07
CA GLU A 156 11.80 -12.07 -10.11
C GLU A 156 13.20 -11.70 -9.61
N GLY A 157 13.34 -11.41 -8.32
CA GLY A 157 14.54 -10.86 -7.72
C GLY A 157 14.61 -9.33 -7.77
N GLY A 158 13.52 -8.65 -8.11
CA GLY A 158 13.46 -7.20 -8.25
C GLY A 158 12.32 -6.76 -9.17
N GLY A 159 12.36 -5.50 -9.62
CA GLY A 159 11.46 -5.05 -10.69
C GLY A 159 11.79 -5.73 -12.03
N SER A 160 10.77 -5.99 -12.85
CA SER A 160 10.92 -6.67 -14.14
C SER A 160 10.08 -5.98 -15.21
N LYS A 161 10.53 -6.02 -16.47
CA LYS A 161 9.76 -5.42 -17.58
C LYS A 161 8.54 -6.26 -17.97
N ASN A 162 8.64 -7.59 -17.85
CA ASN A 162 7.62 -8.53 -18.31
C ASN A 162 7.21 -9.56 -17.25
N PHE A 163 7.90 -9.60 -16.12
CA PHE A 163 7.60 -10.50 -14.99
C PHE A 163 7.55 -11.97 -15.43
N LYS A 164 8.52 -12.37 -16.28
CA LYS A 164 8.55 -13.68 -16.93
C LYS A 164 8.59 -14.82 -15.92
N MET A 165 9.35 -14.70 -14.84
CA MET A 165 9.52 -15.77 -13.86
C MET A 165 8.26 -15.96 -13.03
N ALA A 166 7.66 -14.88 -12.52
CA ALA A 166 6.41 -14.95 -11.77
C ALA A 166 5.28 -15.55 -12.63
N LYS A 167 5.18 -15.16 -13.92
CA LYS A 167 4.23 -15.75 -14.86
C LYS A 167 4.54 -17.20 -15.18
N GLN A 168 5.81 -17.57 -15.32
CA GLN A 168 6.20 -18.95 -15.56
C GLN A 168 5.86 -19.84 -14.37
N TRP A 169 6.03 -19.37 -13.13
CA TRP A 169 5.57 -20.08 -11.93
C TRP A 169 4.06 -20.26 -11.93
N ARG A 170 3.30 -19.21 -12.24
CA ARG A 170 1.84 -19.30 -12.38
C ARG A 170 1.42 -20.43 -13.32
N PHE A 171 2.01 -20.52 -14.52
CA PHE A 171 1.56 -21.49 -15.52
C PHE A 171 2.16 -22.89 -15.34
N ALA A 172 3.40 -22.99 -14.86
CA ALA A 172 4.14 -24.26 -14.82
C ALA A 172 4.26 -24.87 -13.42
N ARG A 173 4.03 -24.08 -12.36
CA ARG A 173 4.19 -24.50 -10.95
C ARG A 173 3.15 -23.84 -10.02
N PRO A 174 1.84 -23.93 -10.32
CA PRO A 174 0.81 -23.23 -9.55
C PRO A 174 0.77 -23.64 -8.08
N GLU A 175 1.03 -24.90 -7.75
CA GLU A 175 1.02 -25.40 -6.37
C GLU A 175 2.15 -24.79 -5.52
N LEU A 176 3.34 -24.66 -6.11
CA LEU A 176 4.48 -24.01 -5.47
C LEU A 176 4.20 -22.52 -5.26
N LEU A 177 3.61 -21.86 -6.26
CA LEU A 177 3.20 -20.47 -6.15
C LEU A 177 2.15 -20.29 -5.04
N HIS A 178 1.15 -21.17 -4.95
CA HIS A 178 0.17 -21.14 -3.85
C HIS A 178 0.82 -21.37 -2.48
N GLN A 179 1.82 -22.25 -2.38
CA GLN A 179 2.57 -22.43 -1.13
C GLN A 179 3.29 -21.15 -0.71
N LEU A 180 3.94 -20.47 -1.66
CA LEU A 180 4.59 -19.18 -1.40
C LEU A 180 3.57 -18.12 -0.97
N LEU A 181 2.48 -17.98 -1.72
CA LEU A 181 1.43 -16.99 -1.44
C LEU A 181 0.80 -17.20 -0.06
N ARG A 182 0.55 -18.45 0.37
CA ARG A 182 0.05 -18.74 1.73
C ARG A 182 1.02 -18.29 2.81
N GLN A 183 2.31 -18.53 2.66
CA GLN A 183 3.32 -18.10 3.64
C GLN A 183 3.41 -16.58 3.72
N ILE A 184 3.39 -15.89 2.58
CA ILE A 184 3.38 -14.42 2.54
C ILE A 184 2.09 -13.88 3.17
N THR A 185 0.94 -14.48 2.87
CA THR A 185 -0.36 -14.07 3.41
C THR A 185 -0.38 -14.12 4.94
N ALA A 186 0.13 -15.21 5.53
CA ALA A 186 0.27 -15.32 6.98
C ALA A 186 1.17 -14.21 7.57
N ALA A 187 2.30 -13.90 6.93
CA ALA A 187 3.20 -12.83 7.33
C ALA A 187 2.54 -11.43 7.21
N VAL A 188 1.78 -11.18 6.15
CA VAL A 188 1.06 -9.92 5.94
C VAL A 188 -0.05 -9.75 6.98
N ILE A 189 -0.79 -10.82 7.34
CA ILE A 189 -1.80 -10.77 8.40
C ILE A 189 -1.18 -10.35 9.73
N ASP A 190 -0.09 -11.00 10.13
CA ASP A 190 0.61 -10.71 11.38
C ASP A 190 1.14 -9.27 11.39
N TYR A 191 1.80 -8.86 10.31
CA TYR A 191 2.32 -7.50 10.14
C TYR A 191 1.23 -6.43 10.20
N CYS A 192 0.12 -6.60 9.49
CA CYS A 192 -0.97 -5.65 9.51
C CYS A 192 -1.64 -5.57 10.88
N ARG A 193 -1.79 -6.68 11.61
CA ARG A 193 -2.32 -6.66 12.99
C ARG A 193 -1.39 -5.89 13.93
N ALA A 194 -0.10 -6.19 13.91
CA ALA A 194 0.89 -5.49 14.72
C ALA A 194 0.90 -3.98 14.43
N LYS A 195 0.71 -3.56 13.17
CA LYS A 195 0.57 -2.14 12.82
C LYS A 195 -0.66 -1.48 13.43
N ILE A 196 -1.80 -2.16 13.40
CA ILE A 196 -3.04 -1.65 13.99
C ILE A 196 -2.84 -1.52 15.50
N ASP A 197 -2.27 -2.53 16.15
CA ASP A 197 -2.00 -2.54 17.59
C ASP A 197 -0.97 -1.46 18.00
N ALA A 198 0.02 -1.18 17.15
CA ALA A 198 0.98 -0.08 17.33
C ALA A 198 0.37 1.31 17.11
N GLY A 199 -0.79 1.41 16.46
CA GLY A 199 -1.59 2.63 16.36
C GLY A 199 -1.92 3.11 14.94
N ALA A 200 -1.66 2.32 13.89
CA ALA A 200 -2.16 2.64 12.55
C ALA A 200 -3.71 2.71 12.56
N GLN A 201 -4.26 3.76 11.97
CA GLN A 201 -5.70 4.01 11.95
C GLN A 201 -6.38 3.62 10.64
N ALA A 202 -5.59 3.32 9.60
CA ALA A 202 -6.05 2.71 8.36
C ALA A 202 -4.93 1.79 7.85
N ILE A 203 -5.27 0.77 7.06
CA ILE A 203 -4.30 -0.12 6.41
C ILE A 203 -4.50 -0.07 4.90
N GLN A 204 -3.44 0.17 4.13
CA GLN A 204 -3.46 0.03 2.68
C GLN A 204 -2.67 -1.19 2.20
N LEU A 205 -3.31 -2.06 1.43
CA LEU A 205 -2.69 -3.16 0.71
C LEU A 205 -2.35 -2.74 -0.72
N PHE A 206 -1.06 -2.75 -1.06
CA PHE A 206 -0.56 -2.41 -2.38
C PHE A 206 -0.36 -3.66 -3.23
N ASP A 207 -1.24 -3.89 -4.19
CA ASP A 207 -1.05 -4.88 -5.25
C ASP A 207 -0.61 -4.20 -6.54
N SER A 208 0.62 -3.69 -6.50
CA SER A 208 1.22 -2.90 -7.57
C SER A 208 1.37 -3.67 -8.89
N TRP A 209 1.41 -5.00 -8.80
CA TRP A 209 1.52 -5.92 -9.93
C TRP A 209 0.22 -6.69 -10.21
N ALA A 210 -0.94 -6.28 -9.69
CA ALA A 210 -2.21 -6.93 -10.02
C ALA A 210 -2.46 -6.93 -11.54
N GLY A 211 -2.28 -5.78 -12.20
CA GLY A 211 -2.57 -5.59 -13.63
C GLY A 211 -1.64 -6.33 -14.60
N ILE A 212 -0.65 -7.09 -14.13
CA ILE A 212 0.12 -7.99 -15.01
C ILE A 212 -0.54 -9.36 -15.19
N LEU A 213 -1.54 -9.67 -14.36
CA LEU A 213 -2.42 -10.83 -14.48
C LEU A 213 -3.57 -10.52 -15.46
N ASP A 214 -4.13 -11.58 -16.03
CA ASP A 214 -5.47 -11.58 -16.60
C ASP A 214 -6.50 -11.85 -15.48
N GLU A 215 -7.80 -11.80 -15.81
CA GLU A 215 -8.86 -11.98 -14.82
C GLU A 215 -8.77 -13.33 -14.10
N ALA A 216 -8.53 -14.43 -14.84
CA ALA A 216 -8.42 -15.77 -14.26
C ALA A 216 -7.25 -15.83 -13.26
N GLY A 217 -6.08 -15.28 -13.63
CA GLY A 217 -4.94 -15.22 -12.74
C GLY A 217 -5.18 -14.34 -11.52
N PHE A 218 -5.89 -13.22 -11.69
CA PHE A 218 -6.27 -12.36 -10.57
C PHE A 218 -7.17 -13.09 -9.56
N ARG A 219 -8.19 -13.80 -10.05
CA ARG A 219 -9.12 -14.59 -9.23
C ARG A 219 -8.44 -15.76 -8.51
N GLU A 220 -7.36 -16.30 -9.05
CA GLU A 220 -6.67 -17.48 -8.47
C GLU A 220 -5.50 -17.10 -7.55
N PHE A 221 -4.65 -16.14 -7.97
CA PHE A 221 -3.36 -15.88 -7.31
C PHE A 221 -3.27 -14.57 -6.55
N ALA A 222 -4.28 -13.68 -6.64
CA ALA A 222 -4.28 -12.40 -5.96
C ALA A 222 -5.48 -12.24 -5.02
N LEU A 223 -6.70 -12.27 -5.57
CA LEU A 223 -7.93 -11.94 -4.84
C LEU A 223 -8.16 -12.79 -3.57
N PRO A 224 -8.04 -14.13 -3.59
CA PRO A 224 -8.34 -14.96 -2.41
C PRO A 224 -7.45 -14.63 -1.20
N TYR A 225 -6.19 -14.32 -1.47
CA TYR A 225 -5.21 -13.99 -0.43
C TYR A 225 -5.45 -12.61 0.18
N VAL A 226 -5.87 -11.65 -0.65
CA VAL A 226 -6.27 -10.32 -0.18
C VAL A 226 -7.56 -10.41 0.66
N GLN A 227 -8.54 -11.21 0.23
CA GLN A 227 -9.75 -11.48 1.01
C GLN A 227 -9.43 -12.06 2.38
N GLU A 228 -8.56 -13.07 2.43
CA GLU A 228 -8.10 -13.68 3.69
C GLU A 228 -7.46 -12.65 4.62
N ILE A 229 -6.57 -11.79 4.09
CA ILE A 229 -5.94 -10.72 4.87
C ILE A 229 -6.98 -9.77 5.43
N ILE A 230 -7.84 -9.20 4.56
CA ILE A 230 -8.82 -8.20 4.96
C ILE A 230 -9.77 -8.74 6.03
N GLN A 231 -10.24 -9.98 5.86
CA GLN A 231 -11.09 -10.65 6.85
C GLN A 231 -10.35 -10.84 8.18
N ALA A 232 -9.08 -11.26 8.15
CA ALA A 232 -8.31 -11.55 9.35
C ALA A 232 -7.90 -10.30 10.15
N ILE A 233 -7.71 -9.16 9.48
CA ILE A 233 -7.26 -7.91 10.13
C ILE A 233 -8.38 -6.94 10.47
N ARG A 234 -9.63 -7.25 10.09
CA ARG A 234 -10.79 -6.38 10.30
C ARG A 234 -10.91 -5.96 11.77
N ARG A 235 -11.02 -4.65 11.98
CA ARG A 235 -11.19 -4.01 13.29
C ARG A 235 -12.18 -2.84 13.17
N PRO A 236 -13.12 -2.68 14.10
CA PRO A 236 -14.02 -1.53 14.09
C PRO A 236 -13.25 -0.21 14.05
N GLY A 237 -13.63 0.70 13.14
CA GLY A 237 -13.03 2.02 13.01
C GLY A 237 -11.68 2.08 12.30
N VAL A 238 -11.14 0.96 11.83
CA VAL A 238 -9.88 0.90 11.08
C VAL A 238 -10.17 0.42 9.66
N PRO A 239 -10.36 1.33 8.68
CA PRO A 239 -10.63 0.96 7.31
C PRO A 239 -9.43 0.28 6.64
N VAL A 240 -9.73 -0.66 5.75
CA VAL A 240 -8.76 -1.32 4.88
C VAL A 240 -8.96 -0.87 3.44
N ILE A 241 -7.88 -0.36 2.84
CA ILE A 241 -7.83 0.13 1.46
C ILE A 241 -7.10 -0.91 0.61
N TYR A 242 -7.71 -1.32 -0.51
CA TYR A 242 -7.07 -2.20 -1.48
C TYR A 242 -6.77 -1.43 -2.77
N PHE A 243 -5.49 -1.31 -3.11
CA PHE A 243 -5.02 -0.68 -4.35
C PHE A 243 -4.42 -1.72 -5.29
N ALA A 244 -5.16 -2.08 -6.33
CA ALA A 244 -4.76 -3.01 -7.37
C ALA A 244 -4.46 -2.27 -8.68
N LYS A 245 -3.19 -1.91 -8.90
CA LYS A 245 -2.79 -1.11 -10.07
C LYS A 245 -3.01 -1.91 -11.37
N GLY A 246 -3.61 -1.27 -12.37
CA GLY A 246 -3.93 -1.86 -13.67
C GLY A 246 -5.12 -2.83 -13.63
N GLY A 247 -5.78 -2.99 -12.47
CA GLY A 247 -6.94 -3.87 -12.30
C GLY A 247 -8.29 -3.21 -12.58
N MET A 248 -8.30 -2.05 -13.24
CA MET A 248 -9.52 -1.25 -13.37
C MET A 248 -10.59 -1.90 -14.26
N THR A 249 -10.21 -2.79 -15.18
CA THR A 249 -11.14 -3.54 -16.04
C THR A 249 -11.95 -4.58 -15.28
N TRP A 250 -11.49 -5.01 -14.10
CA TRP A 250 -12.19 -5.95 -13.21
C TRP A 250 -12.52 -5.31 -11.86
N LEU A 251 -12.88 -4.01 -11.86
CA LEU A 251 -13.24 -3.28 -10.64
C LEU A 251 -14.38 -3.95 -9.85
N SER A 252 -15.35 -4.57 -10.52
CA SER A 252 -16.40 -5.37 -9.88
C SER A 252 -15.85 -6.53 -9.05
N GLN A 253 -14.79 -7.19 -9.53
CA GLN A 253 -14.12 -8.28 -8.84
C GLN A 253 -13.27 -7.76 -7.70
N LEU A 254 -12.71 -6.53 -7.80
CA LEU A 254 -12.01 -5.89 -6.68
C LEU A 254 -12.95 -5.65 -5.49
N GLN A 255 -14.25 -5.40 -5.71
CA GLN A 255 -15.23 -5.27 -4.63
C GLN A 255 -15.38 -6.55 -3.82
N GLU A 256 -15.21 -7.72 -4.45
CA GLU A 256 -15.26 -9.01 -3.78
C GLU A 256 -14.17 -9.14 -2.70
N SER A 257 -13.12 -8.30 -2.73
CA SER A 257 -12.04 -8.30 -1.72
C SER A 257 -12.51 -8.06 -0.28
N GLY A 258 -13.65 -7.39 -0.10
CA GLY A 258 -14.16 -7.01 1.22
C GLY A 258 -13.47 -5.78 1.85
N ALA A 259 -12.68 -5.04 1.06
CA ALA A 259 -12.09 -3.76 1.45
C ALA A 259 -13.16 -2.68 1.65
N ASP A 260 -12.91 -1.75 2.58
CA ASP A 260 -13.77 -0.58 2.79
C ASP A 260 -13.56 0.46 1.67
N VAL A 261 -12.35 0.49 1.09
CA VAL A 261 -11.95 1.43 0.05
C VAL A 261 -11.24 0.73 -1.09
N LEU A 262 -11.62 1.02 -2.34
CA LEU A 262 -10.89 0.63 -3.54
C LEU A 262 -10.06 1.81 -4.05
N GLY A 263 -8.75 1.62 -4.10
CA GLY A 263 -7.82 2.56 -4.72
C GLY A 263 -7.82 2.39 -6.23
N LEU A 264 -7.98 3.51 -6.94
CA LEU A 264 -8.06 3.57 -8.39
C LEU A 264 -6.79 4.20 -8.98
N ASP A 265 -6.40 3.74 -10.17
CA ASP A 265 -5.46 4.48 -11.01
C ASP A 265 -6.18 5.29 -12.10
N TRP A 266 -5.42 6.09 -12.84
CA TRP A 266 -5.94 7.04 -13.82
C TRP A 266 -6.48 6.40 -15.11
N THR A 267 -6.36 5.07 -15.26
CA THR A 267 -6.79 4.38 -16.49
C THR A 267 -8.30 4.18 -16.58
N ILE A 268 -9.04 4.48 -15.51
CA ILE A 268 -10.50 4.45 -15.49
C ILE A 268 -11.10 5.85 -15.34
N ASN A 269 -12.19 6.09 -16.07
CA ASN A 269 -12.98 7.31 -15.87
C ASN A 269 -13.73 7.26 -14.51
N PRO A 270 -13.75 8.34 -13.72
CA PRO A 270 -14.42 8.38 -12.41
C PRO A 270 -15.89 7.98 -12.42
N GLN A 271 -16.67 8.38 -13.43
CA GLN A 271 -18.10 8.05 -13.52
C GLN A 271 -18.31 6.56 -13.78
N THR A 272 -17.47 5.97 -14.63
CA THR A 272 -17.46 4.52 -14.85
C THR A 272 -17.07 3.79 -13.58
N ALA A 273 -16.03 4.25 -12.87
CA ALA A 273 -15.63 3.66 -11.60
C ALA A 273 -16.76 3.70 -10.57
N ARG A 274 -17.43 4.86 -10.39
CA ARG A 274 -18.56 4.99 -9.46
C ARG A 274 -19.72 4.08 -9.84
N ARG A 275 -20.06 3.99 -11.13
CA ARG A 275 -21.13 3.09 -11.61
C ARG A 275 -20.82 1.62 -11.32
N LEU A 276 -19.58 1.18 -11.52
CA LEU A 276 -19.16 -0.20 -11.25
C LEU A 276 -19.05 -0.46 -9.74
N ALA A 277 -18.57 0.52 -8.98
CA ALA A 277 -18.40 0.45 -7.53
C ALA A 277 -19.72 0.45 -6.75
N GLY A 278 -20.79 1.02 -7.31
CA GLY A 278 -22.06 1.22 -6.61
C GLY A 278 -21.89 2.06 -5.35
N ASP A 279 -22.74 1.83 -4.36
CA ASP A 279 -22.73 2.55 -3.07
C ASP A 279 -22.17 1.71 -1.91
N GLN A 280 -21.56 0.57 -2.23
CA GLN A 280 -21.08 -0.39 -1.23
C GLN A 280 -19.63 -0.16 -0.79
N VAL A 281 -18.85 0.60 -1.56
CA VAL A 281 -17.41 0.79 -1.31
C VAL A 281 -16.99 2.22 -1.61
N THR A 282 -16.10 2.77 -0.77
CA THR A 282 -15.50 4.09 -1.01
C THR A 282 -14.43 3.98 -2.11
N LEU A 283 -14.27 5.03 -2.91
CA LEU A 283 -13.25 5.11 -3.95
C LEU A 283 -12.15 6.10 -3.57
N GLN A 284 -10.89 5.73 -3.80
CA GLN A 284 -9.72 6.60 -3.56
C GLN A 284 -8.96 6.83 -4.87
N GLY A 285 -8.75 8.10 -5.24
CA GLY A 285 -8.00 8.48 -6.44
C GLY A 285 -8.72 9.54 -7.29
N ASN A 286 -8.43 9.66 -8.59
CA ASN A 286 -7.56 8.79 -9.39
C ASN A 286 -6.68 9.55 -10.39
N LEU A 287 -6.34 10.80 -10.07
CA LEU A 287 -5.55 11.67 -10.95
C LEU A 287 -4.23 11.03 -11.39
N ASP A 288 -3.89 11.16 -12.68
CA ASP A 288 -2.58 10.78 -13.21
C ASP A 288 -1.49 11.62 -12.52
N PRO A 289 -0.47 11.03 -11.87
CA PRO A 289 0.57 11.80 -11.20
C PRO A 289 1.36 12.72 -12.15
N THR A 290 1.44 12.40 -13.45
CA THR A 290 2.08 13.26 -14.46
C THR A 290 1.30 14.55 -14.72
N ALA A 291 0.03 14.64 -14.30
CA ALA A 291 -0.75 15.86 -14.34
C ALA A 291 -0.11 17.01 -13.54
N LEU A 292 0.73 16.70 -12.54
CA LEU A 292 1.45 17.68 -11.73
C LEU A 292 2.52 18.47 -12.51
N TYR A 293 2.86 18.06 -13.74
CA TYR A 293 3.71 18.85 -14.63
C TYR A 293 2.96 19.98 -15.37
N ALA A 294 1.63 20.03 -15.26
CA ALA A 294 0.84 21.07 -15.89
C ALA A 294 0.89 22.40 -15.10
N PRO A 295 0.54 23.54 -15.73
CA PRO A 295 0.40 24.81 -15.00
C PRO A 295 -0.66 24.72 -13.88
N PRO A 296 -0.52 25.47 -12.77
CA PRO A 296 -1.43 25.40 -11.62
C PRO A 296 -2.93 25.51 -11.97
N GLU A 297 -3.30 26.40 -12.90
CA GLU A 297 -4.70 26.53 -13.32
C GLU A 297 -5.26 25.29 -14.01
N LYS A 298 -4.41 24.60 -14.79
CA LYS A 298 -4.79 23.35 -15.44
C LYS A 298 -4.98 22.25 -14.40
N ILE A 299 -4.10 22.17 -13.39
CA ILE A 299 -4.23 21.23 -12.27
C ILE A 299 -5.55 21.46 -11.52
N ARG A 300 -5.84 22.71 -11.12
CA ARG A 300 -7.11 23.04 -10.44
C ARG A 300 -8.33 22.66 -11.26
N LYS A 301 -8.30 22.89 -12.58
CA LYS A 301 -9.37 22.48 -13.48
C LYS A 301 -9.54 20.95 -13.52
N MET A 302 -8.45 20.20 -13.63
CA MET A 302 -8.49 18.73 -13.65
C MET A 302 -9.03 18.16 -12.33
N VAL A 303 -8.60 18.70 -11.18
CA VAL A 303 -9.10 18.28 -9.86
C VAL A 303 -10.59 18.58 -9.71
N ARG A 304 -11.05 19.79 -10.06
CA ARG A 304 -12.48 20.15 -10.01
C ARG A 304 -13.32 19.26 -10.92
N GLU A 305 -12.83 18.96 -12.11
CA GLU A 305 -13.51 18.05 -13.04
C GLU A 305 -13.59 16.63 -12.48
N MET A 306 -12.49 16.10 -11.95
CA MET A 306 -12.44 14.77 -11.32
C MET A 306 -13.43 14.66 -10.15
N LEU A 307 -13.42 15.64 -9.24
CA LEU A 307 -14.36 15.69 -8.11
C LEU A 307 -15.82 15.72 -8.60
N ARG A 308 -16.13 16.56 -9.61
CA ARG A 308 -17.47 16.61 -10.20
C ARG A 308 -17.88 15.27 -10.83
N GLN A 309 -16.95 14.55 -11.44
CA GLN A 309 -17.22 13.26 -12.08
C GLN A 309 -17.45 12.13 -11.07
N PHE A 310 -16.80 12.16 -9.90
CA PHE A 310 -17.12 11.23 -8.81
C PHE A 310 -18.47 11.54 -8.14
N GLY A 311 -18.84 12.83 -8.08
CA GLY A 311 -20.13 13.28 -7.57
C GLY A 311 -20.01 14.11 -6.28
N PRO A 312 -21.14 14.63 -5.77
CA PRO A 312 -21.18 15.59 -4.66
C PRO A 312 -20.98 14.95 -3.27
N GLN A 313 -20.99 13.61 -3.18
CA GLN A 313 -20.81 12.88 -1.93
C GLN A 313 -19.41 12.27 -1.92
N GLY A 314 -18.62 12.67 -0.91
CA GLY A 314 -17.34 12.05 -0.57
C GLY A 314 -17.51 10.66 0.01
#